data_AF-A0A954IUW3-F1
#
_entry.id   AF-A0A954IUW3-F1
#
_cell.length_a   1.000
_cell.length_b   1.000
_cell.length_c   1.000
_cell.angle_alpha   90.00
_cell.angle_beta   90.00
_cell.angle_gamma   90.00
#
_symmetry.space_group_name_H-M   'P 1'
#
loop_
_entity.id
_entity.type
_entity.pdbx_description
1 polymer ?
#
loop_
_entity_poly.entity_id
_entity_poly.type
_entity_poly.pdbx_seq_one_letter_code
_entity_poly.pdbx_strand_id
1 'polypeptide(L)' 'MTTIVIEDELYVTLEEAASCYSLTIEELVEAGDLGVLGRTRTYETHVVIRIEMLDRVATLRRLTRHLDLDFTAAILQLLR' A
#
# COMPACT_ATOMS: atom_id res chain seq x y z
N MET A 1 -4.03 -14.24 -2.55
CA MET A 1 -2.91 -13.35 -2.24
C MET A 1 -1.65 -14.16 -2.42
N THR A 2 -0.90 -13.82 -3.45
CA THR A 2 0.38 -14.42 -3.81
C THR A 2 1.47 -13.62 -3.11
N THR A 3 2.53 -14.27 -2.67
CA THR A 3 3.67 -13.58 -2.04
C THR A 3 4.91 -13.83 -2.87
N ILE A 4 5.63 -12.76 -3.20
CA ILE A 4 6.87 -12.79 -3.99
C ILE A 4 8.05 -12.73 -3.02
N VAL A 5 9.05 -13.60 -3.21
CA VAL A 5 10.27 -13.60 -2.39
C VAL A 5 11.41 -12.97 -3.20
N ILE A 6 12.02 -11.90 -2.69
CA ILE A 6 13.17 -11.21 -3.32
C ILE A 6 14.20 -10.96 -2.22
N GLU A 7 15.44 -11.46 -2.38
CA GLU A 7 16.55 -11.22 -1.43
C GLU A 7 16.16 -11.56 0.03
N ASP A 8 15.53 -12.72 0.25
CA ASP A 8 15.01 -13.18 1.56
C ASP A 8 13.93 -12.30 2.21
N GLU A 9 13.37 -11.35 1.46
CA GLU A 9 12.26 -10.52 1.89
C GLU A 9 10.96 -10.86 1.15
N LEU A 10 9.83 -10.66 1.83
CA LEU A 10 8.49 -10.94 1.32
C LEU A 10 7.84 -9.67 0.76
N TYR A 11 7.32 -9.80 -0.44
CA TYR A 11 6.69 -8.74 -1.21
C TYR A 11 5.29 -9.16 -1.69
N VAL A 12 4.47 -8.16 -1.96
CA VAL A 12 3.15 -8.30 -2.58
C VAL A 12 3.00 -7.20 -3.64
N THR A 13 2.27 -7.49 -4.72
CA THR A 13 2.03 -6.49 -5.75
C THR A 13 1.02 -5.44 -5.28
N LEU A 14 1.08 -4.23 -5.84
CA LEU A 14 0.10 -3.19 -5.55
C LEU A 14 -1.30 -3.62 -5.97
N GLU A 15 -1.45 -4.38 -7.06
CA GLU A 15 -2.73 -4.88 -7.54
C GLU A 15 -3.38 -5.84 -6.54
N GLU A 16 -2.59 -6.73 -5.93
CA GLU A 16 -3.08 -7.64 -4.90
C GLU A 16 -3.45 -6.90 -3.62
N ALA A 17 -2.63 -5.93 -3.20
CA ALA A 17 -2.94 -5.08 -2.05
C ALA A 17 -4.22 -4.26 -2.29
N ALA A 18 -4.36 -3.61 -3.44
CA ALA A 18 -5.52 -2.83 -3.84
C ALA A 18 -6.79 -3.68 -3.80
N SER A 19 -6.75 -4.86 -4.43
CA SER A 19 -7.84 -5.83 -4.44
C SER A 19 -8.22 -6.29 -3.03
N CYS A 20 -7.22 -6.62 -2.19
CA CYS A 20 -7.44 -7.12 -0.84
C CYS A 20 -8.12 -6.10 0.08
N TYR A 21 -7.72 -4.82 -0.02
CA TYR A 21 -8.23 -3.76 0.85
C TYR A 21 -9.33 -2.91 0.22
N SER A 22 -9.76 -3.24 -1.00
CA SER A 22 -10.75 -2.47 -1.77
C SER A 22 -10.33 -0.99 -1.91
N LEU A 23 -9.07 -0.80 -2.31
CA LEU A 23 -8.48 0.49 -2.69
C LEU A 23 -8.17 0.43 -4.19
N THR A 24 -7.96 1.58 -4.82
CA THR A 24 -7.48 1.63 -6.21
C THR A 24 -5.96 1.50 -6.26
N ILE A 25 -5.42 1.17 -7.43
CA ILE A 25 -3.97 1.15 -7.64
C ILE A 25 -3.43 2.58 -7.56
N GLU A 26 -4.15 3.58 -8.11
CA GLU A 26 -3.72 4.98 -8.05
C GLU A 26 -3.57 5.48 -6.61
N GLU A 27 -4.51 5.12 -5.72
CA GLU A 27 -4.46 5.42 -4.30
C GLU A 27 -3.18 4.85 -3.65
N LEU A 28 -2.83 3.59 -3.95
CA LEU A 28 -1.62 2.99 -3.41
C LEU A 28 -0.33 3.56 -4.01
N VAL A 29 -0.36 3.96 -5.28
CA VAL A 29 0.77 4.66 -5.92
C VAL A 29 0.99 6.01 -5.24
N GLU A 30 -0.06 6.81 -5.03
CA GLU A 30 0.04 8.09 -4.33
C GLU A 30 0.59 7.92 -2.91
N ALA A 31 0.11 6.92 -2.17
CA ALA A 31 0.64 6.60 -0.84
C ALA A 31 2.12 6.17 -0.88
N GLY A 32 2.53 5.44 -1.93
CA GLY A 32 3.92 5.07 -2.16
C GLY A 32 4.81 6.29 -2.48
N ASP A 33 4.36 7.17 -3.36
CA ASP A 33 5.08 8.38 -3.78
C ASP A 33 5.27 9.36 -2.60
N LEU A 34 4.32 9.39 -1.66
CA LEU A 34 4.40 10.16 -0.43
C LEU A 34 5.19 9.45 0.70
N GLY A 35 5.73 8.26 0.42
CA GLY A 35 6.60 7.51 1.34
C GLY A 35 5.86 6.72 2.44
N VAL A 36 4.53 6.65 2.40
CA VAL A 36 3.72 5.92 3.39
C VAL A 36 4.01 4.42 3.31
N LEU A 37 4.15 3.88 2.10
CA LEU A 37 4.36 2.45 1.85
C LEU A 37 5.85 2.06 1.79
N GLY A 38 6.74 2.93 2.27
CA GLY A 38 8.18 2.71 2.22
C GLY A 38 8.72 2.65 0.78
N ARG A 39 9.83 1.93 0.58
CA ARG A 39 10.43 1.78 -0.75
C ARG A 39 9.66 0.74 -1.56
N THR A 40 9.01 1.17 -2.62
CA THR A 40 8.47 0.29 -3.66
C THR A 40 9.62 -0.27 -4.50
N ARG A 41 9.40 -1.44 -5.10
CA ARG A 41 10.30 -2.03 -6.11
C ARG A 41 9.49 -2.42 -7.34
N THR A 42 10.15 -2.53 -8.48
CA THR A 42 9.56 -3.13 -9.68
C THR A 42 10.07 -4.56 -9.80
N TYR A 43 9.15 -5.51 -9.91
CA TYR A 43 9.44 -6.93 -10.17
C TYR A 43 8.71 -7.34 -11.45
N GLU A 44 9.48 -7.75 -12.46
CA GLU A 44 8.98 -7.95 -13.82
C GLU A 44 8.25 -6.69 -14.35
N THR A 45 6.92 -6.71 -14.38
CA THR A 45 6.05 -5.60 -14.81
C THR A 45 5.21 -5.01 -13.68
N HIS A 46 5.37 -5.50 -12.45
CA HIS A 46 4.54 -5.13 -11.31
C HIS A 46 5.30 -4.27 -10.31
N VAL A 47 4.60 -3.31 -9.70
CA VAL A 47 5.11 -2.59 -8.54
C VAL A 47 4.79 -3.41 -7.30
N VAL A 48 5.81 -3.67 -6.49
CA VAL A 48 5.71 -4.45 -5.27
C VAL A 48 6.09 -3.63 -4.04
N ILE A 49 5.43 -3.94 -2.93
CA ILE A 49 5.72 -3.41 -1.60
C ILE A 49 6.07 -4.58 -0.66
N ARG A 50 6.88 -4.29 0.37
CA ARG A 50 7.17 -5.29 1.41
C ARG A 50 5.86 -5.68 2.11
N ILE A 51 5.71 -6.95 2.47
CA ILE A 51 4.48 -7.46 3.08
C ILE A 51 4.11 -6.75 4.40
N GLU A 52 5.11 -6.29 5.15
CA GLU A 52 4.93 -5.48 6.38
C GLU A 52 4.20 -4.15 6.13
N MET A 53 4.18 -3.65 4.90
CA MET A 53 3.47 -2.42 4.55
C MET A 53 1.95 -2.63 4.43
N LEU A 54 1.48 -3.88 4.39
CA LEU A 54 0.05 -4.17 4.37
C LEU A 54 -0.69 -3.65 5.61
N ASP A 55 -0.03 -3.55 6.76
CA ASP A 55 -0.61 -2.94 7.96
C ASP A 55 -0.91 -1.45 7.75
N ARG A 56 -0.05 -0.74 7.00
CA ARG A 56 -0.28 0.66 6.63
C ARG A 56 -1.39 0.78 5.61
N VAL A 57 -1.45 -0.10 4.61
CA VAL A 57 -2.56 -0.17 3.64
C VAL A 57 -3.90 -0.42 4.35
N ALA A 58 -3.92 -1.36 5.30
CA ALA A 58 -5.09 -1.63 6.12
C ALA A 58 -5.51 -0.40 6.94
N THR A 59 -4.54 0.37 7.43
CA THR A 59 -4.80 1.60 8.19
C THR A 59 -5.36 2.70 7.29
N LEU A 60 -4.80 2.92 6.09
CA LEU A 60 -5.38 3.83 5.08
C LEU A 60 -6.85 3.49 4.84
N ARG A 61 -7.15 2.20 4.61
CA ARG A 61 -8.52 1.76 4.39
C ARG A 61 -9.44 2.03 5.59
N ARG A 62 -8.94 1.83 6.81
CA ARG A 62 -9.72 2.13 8.02
C ARG A 62 -9.99 3.62 8.15
N LEU A 63 -8.99 4.47 7.91
CA LEU A 63 -9.13 5.92 7.99
C LEU A 63 -10.15 6.44 6.96
N THR A 64 -10.05 6.00 5.71
CA THR A 64 -10.98 6.46 4.65
C THR A 64 -12.39 5.93 4.82
N ARG A 65 -12.56 4.68 5.30
CA ARG A 65 -13.89 4.08 5.44
C ARG A 65 -14.60 4.42 6.75
N HIS A 66 -13.88 4.54 7.86
CA HIS A 66 -14.49 4.70 9.19
C HIS A 66 -14.49 6.14 9.69
N LEU A 67 -13.50 6.95 9.29
CA LEU A 67 -13.42 8.34 9.71
C LEU A 67 -13.91 9.30 8.60
N ASP A 68 -14.39 8.76 7.48
CA ASP A 68 -14.85 9.50 6.30
C ASP A 68 -13.81 10.55 5.85
N LEU A 69 -12.54 10.24 6.05
CA LEU A 69 -11.44 11.06 5.59
C LEU A 69 -11.26 10.86 4.09
N ASP A 70 -11.01 11.96 3.38
CA ASP A 70 -10.45 11.86 2.05
C ASP A 70 -9.09 11.12 2.09
N PHE A 71 -8.73 10.49 0.97
CA PHE A 71 -7.57 9.62 0.92
C PHE A 71 -6.27 10.38 1.24
N THR A 72 -6.14 11.62 0.78
CA THR A 72 -5.00 12.50 1.07
C THR A 72 -4.90 12.80 2.57
N ALA A 73 -6.00 13.09 3.26
CA ALA A 73 -6.05 13.32 4.69
C ALA A 73 -5.68 12.06 5.47
N ALA A 74 -6.10 10.88 5.01
CA ALA A 74 -5.68 9.60 5.58
C ALA A 74 -4.17 9.38 5.45
N ILE A 75 -3.57 9.73 4.30
CA ILE A 75 -2.12 9.70 4.10
C ILE A 75 -1.40 10.66 5.07
N LEU A 76 -1.87 11.90 5.18
CA LEU A 76 -1.27 12.90 6.07
C LEU A 76 -1.27 12.48 7.54
N GLN A 77 -2.26 11.71 7.98
CA GLN A 77 -2.30 11.15 9.34
C GLN A 77 -1.24 10.05 9.56
N LEU A 78 -0.85 9.31 8.53
CA LEU A 78 0.17 8.25 8.61
C LEU A 78 1.60 8.76 8.49
N LEU A 79 1.78 10.01 8.08
CA LEU A 79 3.08 10.67 8.00
C LEU A 79 3.47 11.40 9.31
N ARG A 80 2.56 11.48 10.27
CA ARG A 80 2.78 12.05 11.61
C ARG A 80 3.30 11.02 12.59
#